data_AF-X1TVB4-F1
#
_entry.id   AF-X1TVB4-F1
#
_cell.length_a   1.000
_cell.length_b   1.000
_cell.length_c   1.000
_cell.angle_alpha   90.00
_cell.angle_beta   90.00
_cell.angle_gamma   90.00
#
_symmetry.space_group_name_H-M   'P 1'
#
loop_
_entity.id
_entity.type
_entity.pdbx_description
1 polymer ?
#
loop_
_entity_poly.entity_id
_entity_poly.type
_entity_poly.pdbx_seq_one_letter_code
_entity_poly.pdbx_strand_id
1 'polypeptide(L)'
;QSAIMILKRHRDGMFEERYEERPISIIITTLAAHAYNGEETIAAALYSILSRMDQFIEHDGQHFIIRNPSDPLENFADKWPAHPERQAAFFEWLNQARQDFKTLAEQVERRRLIETIQPRMGAVADRAAVRLGPPPGSMLQPAVAAAAVTTSAPAFPNTPRSPVEFITDQISQGKYVAVYKHKLSDS
;
A
#
# COMPACT_ATOMS: atom_id res chain seq x y z
N GLN A 1 -6.35 -0.08 7.09
CA GLN A 1 -5.59 0.84 7.96
C GLN A 1 -4.23 1.25 7.36
N SER A 2 -3.40 0.32 6.84
CA SER A 2 -2.07 0.66 6.27
C SER A 2 -2.08 1.63 5.08
N ALA A 3 -3.00 1.48 4.12
CA ALA A 3 -3.10 2.39 2.97
C ALA A 3 -3.37 3.83 3.40
N ILE A 4 -4.30 4.05 4.34
CA ILE A 4 -4.62 5.37 4.89
C ILE A 4 -3.40 6.01 5.55
N MET A 5 -2.61 5.25 6.31
CA MET A 5 -1.39 5.77 6.93
C MET A 5 -0.37 6.25 5.88
N ILE A 6 -0.21 5.48 4.80
CA ILE A 6 0.66 5.85 3.67
C ILE A 6 0.16 7.14 3.01
N LEU A 7 -1.14 7.25 2.72
CA LEU A 7 -1.74 8.46 2.14
C LEU A 7 -1.51 9.69 3.03
N LYS A 8 -1.74 9.55 4.34
CA LYS A 8 -1.51 10.63 5.30
C LYS A 8 -0.04 11.04 5.32
N ARG A 9 0.90 10.08 5.30
CA ARG A 9 2.33 10.35 5.28
C ARG A 9 2.78 11.02 3.98
N HIS A 10 2.25 10.58 2.84
CA HIS A 10 2.49 11.23 1.54
C HIS A 10 2.03 12.68 1.55
N ARG A 11 0.82 12.92 2.08
CA ARG A 11 0.29 14.27 2.26
C ARG A 11 1.14 15.11 3.21
N ASP A 12 1.66 14.54 4.29
CA ASP A 12 2.50 15.27 5.23
C ASP A 12 3.84 15.69 4.60
N GLY A 13 4.45 14.83 3.77
CA GLY A 13 5.68 15.16 3.05
C GLY A 13 5.49 16.24 1.97
N MET A 14 4.36 16.24 1.27
CA MET A 14 4.09 17.23 0.21
C MET A 14 3.87 18.67 0.74
N PHE A 15 3.44 18.80 2.00
CA PHE A 15 3.11 20.08 2.63
C PHE A 15 4.01 20.41 3.84
N GLU A 16 5.23 19.88 3.88
CA GLU A 16 6.19 20.15 4.96
C GLU A 16 6.47 21.66 5.11
N GLU A 17 6.59 22.38 3.98
CA GLU A 17 6.82 23.83 3.94
C GLU A 17 5.52 24.66 3.81
N ARG A 18 4.37 24.02 3.54
CA ARG A 18 3.05 24.66 3.32
C ARG A 18 1.98 24.10 4.26
N TYR A 19 2.29 24.04 5.55
CA TYR A 19 1.48 23.34 6.55
C TYR A 19 0.04 23.89 6.67
N GLU A 20 -0.17 25.18 6.44
CA GLU A 20 -1.48 25.85 6.57
C GLU A 20 -2.48 25.48 5.45
N GLU A 21 -1.95 25.14 4.27
CA GLU A 21 -2.71 24.70 3.09
C GLU A 21 -3.02 23.20 3.13
N ARG A 22 -2.27 22.45 3.95
CA ARG A 22 -2.26 20.99 3.97
C ARG A 22 -3.68 20.41 4.06
N PRO A 23 -4.05 19.46 3.17
CA PRO A 23 -5.35 18.82 3.23
C PRO A 23 -5.62 18.21 4.61
N ILE A 24 -6.80 18.42 5.17
CA ILE A 24 -7.11 17.93 6.52
C ILE A 24 -7.23 16.41 6.55
N SER A 25 -6.73 15.80 7.64
CA SER A 25 -6.68 14.33 7.76
C SER A 25 -8.04 13.67 7.66
N ILE A 26 -9.07 14.30 8.23
CA ILE A 26 -10.41 13.71 8.28
C ILE A 26 -11.01 13.55 6.88
N ILE A 27 -10.80 14.53 5.97
CA ILE A 27 -11.22 14.42 4.57
C ILE A 27 -10.57 13.19 3.92
N ILE A 28 -9.24 13.05 4.05
CA ILE A 28 -8.52 11.92 3.46
C ILE A 28 -9.02 10.60 4.01
N THR A 29 -9.18 10.49 5.33
CA THR A 29 -9.61 9.23 5.96
C THR A 29 -11.04 8.86 5.57
N THR A 30 -11.95 9.84 5.52
CA THR A 30 -13.36 9.63 5.19
C THR A 30 -13.50 9.18 3.74
N LEU A 31 -12.93 9.94 2.80
CA LEU A 31 -13.00 9.59 1.38
C LEU A 31 -12.28 8.27 1.08
N ALA A 32 -11.15 7.99 1.74
CA ALA A 32 -10.46 6.71 1.58
C ALA A 32 -11.26 5.53 2.13
N ALA A 33 -12.00 5.71 3.23
CA ALA A 33 -12.86 4.69 3.78
C ALA A 33 -14.04 4.38 2.83
N HIS A 34 -14.66 5.40 2.24
CA HIS A 34 -15.72 5.21 1.25
C HIS A 34 -15.21 4.54 -0.04
N ALA A 35 -14.01 4.89 -0.48
CA ALA A 35 -13.44 4.37 -1.71
C ALA A 35 -12.84 2.96 -1.59
N TYR A 36 -12.49 2.50 -0.38
CA TYR A 36 -11.88 1.19 -0.17
C TYR A 36 -12.87 0.06 -0.51
N ASN A 37 -12.43 -0.91 -1.31
CA ASN A 37 -13.32 -1.98 -1.81
C ASN A 37 -12.80 -3.39 -1.47
N GLY A 38 -11.99 -3.52 -0.41
CA GLY A 38 -11.53 -4.83 0.06
C GLY A 38 -10.37 -5.42 -0.74
N GLU A 39 -9.51 -4.59 -1.33
CA GLU A 39 -8.39 -5.05 -2.14
C GLU A 39 -7.39 -5.89 -1.32
N GLU A 40 -6.88 -6.95 -1.93
CA GLU A 40 -6.00 -7.94 -1.28
C GLU A 40 -4.59 -7.42 -0.96
N THR A 41 -4.11 -6.41 -1.69
CA THR A 41 -2.78 -5.82 -1.48
C THR A 41 -2.87 -4.34 -1.19
N ILE A 42 -1.89 -3.84 -0.46
CA ILE A 42 -1.76 -2.42 -0.16
C ILE A 42 -1.62 -1.59 -1.44
N ALA A 43 -0.86 -2.06 -2.43
CA ALA A 43 -0.70 -1.35 -3.70
C ALA A 43 -2.01 -1.25 -4.48
N ALA A 44 -2.76 -2.35 -4.58
CA ALA A 44 -4.09 -2.33 -5.17
C ALA A 44 -5.02 -1.40 -4.38
N ALA A 45 -5.04 -1.49 -3.04
CA ALA A 45 -5.85 -0.61 -2.20
C ALA A 45 -5.55 0.88 -2.43
N LEU A 46 -4.27 1.26 -2.48
CA LEU A 46 -3.85 2.66 -2.73
C LEU A 46 -4.36 3.15 -4.09
N TYR A 47 -4.13 2.39 -5.15
CA TYR A 47 -4.59 2.73 -6.50
C TYR A 47 -6.11 2.86 -6.58
N SER A 48 -6.79 1.88 -6.00
CA SER A 48 -8.25 1.75 -6.02
C SER A 48 -8.93 2.87 -5.21
N ILE A 49 -8.38 3.23 -4.04
CA ILE A 49 -8.81 4.38 -3.25
C ILE A 49 -8.58 5.68 -4.05
N LEU A 50 -7.35 5.94 -4.50
CA LEU A 50 -6.99 7.19 -5.16
C LEU A 50 -7.76 7.41 -6.46
N SER A 51 -8.12 6.35 -7.18
CA SER A 51 -8.89 6.44 -8.43
C SER A 51 -10.37 6.75 -8.24
N ARG A 52 -10.94 6.54 -7.04
CA ARG A 52 -12.37 6.70 -6.78
C ARG A 52 -12.72 7.72 -5.71
N MET A 53 -11.78 8.10 -4.84
CA MET A 53 -12.11 8.86 -3.64
C MET A 53 -12.74 10.24 -3.90
N ASP A 54 -12.47 10.85 -5.05
CA ASP A 54 -13.11 12.09 -5.50
C ASP A 54 -14.57 11.91 -5.92
N GLN A 55 -15.01 10.70 -6.26
CA GLN A 55 -16.42 10.39 -6.57
C GLN A 55 -17.33 10.53 -5.34
N PHE A 56 -16.76 10.55 -4.14
CA PHE A 56 -17.48 10.74 -2.88
C PHE A 56 -17.47 12.20 -2.42
N ILE A 57 -17.05 13.12 -3.29
CA ILE A 57 -17.17 14.56 -3.08
C ILE A 57 -18.41 15.01 -3.85
N GLU A 58 -19.46 15.36 -3.11
CA GLU A 58 -20.69 15.91 -3.67
C GLU A 58 -20.51 17.39 -4.04
N HIS A 59 -21.39 17.90 -4.90
CA HIS A 59 -21.45 19.32 -5.25
C HIS A 59 -22.91 19.76 -5.37
N ASP A 60 -23.35 20.74 -4.58
CA ASP A 60 -24.74 21.22 -4.55
C ASP A 60 -25.03 22.32 -5.60
N GLY A 61 -24.04 22.65 -6.41
CA GLY A 61 -24.10 23.74 -7.40
C GLY A 61 -23.32 24.98 -6.96
N GLN A 62 -23.01 25.12 -5.67
CA GLN A 62 -22.23 26.24 -5.14
C GLN A 62 -21.01 25.78 -4.35
N HIS A 63 -21.11 24.66 -3.63
CA HIS A 63 -20.08 24.20 -2.70
C HIS A 63 -19.81 22.71 -2.85
N PHE A 64 -18.56 22.34 -2.55
CA PHE A 64 -18.19 20.94 -2.36
C PHE A 64 -18.70 20.43 -1.02
N ILE A 65 -19.18 19.20 -1.01
CA ILE A 65 -19.76 18.55 0.16
C ILE A 65 -19.05 17.22 0.41
N ILE A 66 -18.44 17.09 1.59
CA ILE A 66 -17.86 15.85 2.12
C ILE A 66 -18.53 15.59 3.46
N ARG A 67 -19.55 14.73 3.46
CA ARG A 67 -20.37 14.47 4.65
C ARG A 67 -19.57 13.75 5.73
N ASN A 68 -19.79 14.13 6.99
CA ASN A 68 -19.33 13.33 8.12
C ASN A 68 -20.17 12.03 8.19
N PRO A 69 -19.55 10.83 8.18
CA PRO A 69 -20.29 9.57 8.31
C PRO A 69 -21.08 9.42 9.62
N SER A 70 -20.67 10.10 10.68
CA SER A 70 -21.36 10.09 11.99
C SER A 70 -22.47 11.14 12.09
N ASP A 71 -22.37 12.23 11.32
CA ASP A 71 -23.38 13.29 11.26
C ASP A 71 -23.51 13.80 9.81
N PRO A 72 -24.46 13.27 9.02
CA PRO A 72 -24.60 13.64 7.60
C PRO A 72 -24.95 15.12 7.33
N LEU A 73 -25.27 15.90 8.37
CA LEU A 73 -25.50 17.35 8.27
C LEU A 73 -24.20 18.15 8.32
N GLU A 74 -23.12 17.58 8.86
CA GLU A 74 -21.80 18.22 8.91
C GLU A 74 -21.04 18.00 7.58
N ASN A 75 -20.50 19.08 7.03
CA ASN A 75 -19.67 19.08 5.82
C ASN A 75 -18.21 19.37 6.17
N PHE A 76 -17.30 18.42 5.94
CA PHE A 76 -15.86 18.63 6.16
C PHE A 76 -15.19 19.60 5.16
N ALA A 77 -15.86 19.94 4.05
CA ALA A 77 -15.41 20.92 3.08
C ALA A 77 -16.03 22.33 3.29
N ASP A 78 -16.74 22.55 4.40
CA ASP A 78 -17.40 23.82 4.76
C ASP A 78 -16.47 25.05 4.71
N LYS A 79 -15.18 24.86 5.01
CA LYS A 79 -14.17 25.93 5.04
C LYS A 79 -13.52 26.22 3.69
N TRP A 80 -13.73 25.38 2.66
CA TRP A 80 -13.12 25.58 1.34
C TRP A 80 -13.52 26.90 0.66
N PRO A 81 -14.77 27.40 0.75
CA PRO A 81 -15.13 28.70 0.16
C PRO A 81 -14.36 29.88 0.78
N ALA A 82 -14.05 29.81 2.08
CA ALA A 82 -13.25 30.81 2.78
C ALA A 82 -11.74 30.62 2.60
N HIS A 83 -11.32 29.41 2.21
CA HIS A 83 -9.93 28.97 2.07
C HIS A 83 -9.74 28.19 0.76
N PRO A 84 -9.87 28.84 -0.41
CA PRO A 84 -9.78 28.17 -1.71
C PRO A 84 -8.40 27.51 -1.93
N GLU A 85 -7.35 28.00 -1.29
CA GLU A 85 -6.01 27.42 -1.28
C GLU A 85 -6.00 25.99 -0.71
N ARG A 86 -6.82 25.70 0.30
CA ARG A 86 -6.92 24.35 0.90
C ARG A 86 -7.64 23.36 0.00
N GLN A 87 -8.65 23.83 -0.73
CA GLN A 87 -9.31 23.04 -1.76
C GLN A 87 -8.33 22.71 -2.88
N ALA A 88 -7.64 23.73 -3.40
CA ALA A 88 -6.63 23.56 -4.44
C ALA A 88 -5.54 22.56 -4.00
N ALA A 89 -5.02 22.72 -2.79
CA ALA A 89 -4.06 21.81 -2.18
C ALA A 89 -4.55 20.35 -2.09
N PHE A 90 -5.83 20.12 -1.79
CA PHE A 90 -6.40 18.76 -1.79
C PHE A 90 -6.37 18.12 -3.18
N PHE A 91 -6.80 18.84 -4.22
CA PHE A 91 -6.78 18.31 -5.58
C PHE A 91 -5.37 18.20 -6.16
N GLU A 92 -4.47 19.14 -5.81
CA GLU A 92 -3.04 19.06 -6.11
C GLU A 92 -2.45 17.78 -5.52
N TRP A 93 -2.68 17.53 -4.23
CA TRP A 93 -2.26 16.32 -3.54
C TRP A 93 -2.82 15.05 -4.17
N LEU A 94 -4.12 15.02 -4.46
CA LEU A 94 -4.78 13.86 -5.04
C LEU A 94 -4.16 13.50 -6.41
N ASN A 95 -3.92 14.51 -7.25
CA ASN A 95 -3.31 14.31 -8.56
C ASN A 95 -1.85 13.84 -8.45
N GLN A 96 -1.08 14.37 -7.51
CA GLN A 96 0.30 13.93 -7.28
C GLN A 96 0.33 12.48 -6.77
N ALA A 97 -0.47 12.16 -5.76
CA ALA A 97 -0.57 10.81 -5.21
C ALA A 97 -1.01 9.78 -6.27
N ARG A 98 -1.97 10.13 -7.14
CA ARG A 98 -2.37 9.29 -8.27
C ARG A 98 -1.18 8.93 -9.17
N GLN A 99 -0.34 9.90 -9.48
CA GLN A 99 0.84 9.69 -10.33
C GLN A 99 1.87 8.80 -9.63
N ASP A 100 2.18 9.11 -8.37
CA ASP A 100 3.22 8.42 -7.61
C ASP A 100 2.87 6.95 -7.33
N PHE A 101 1.60 6.65 -7.05
CA PHE A 101 1.16 5.29 -6.74
C PHE A 101 0.68 4.48 -7.96
N LYS A 102 0.46 5.10 -9.13
CA LYS A 102 0.10 4.38 -10.36
C LYS A 102 1.17 3.37 -10.75
N THR A 103 2.43 3.81 -10.79
CA THR A 103 3.57 2.96 -11.16
C THR A 103 3.72 1.76 -10.22
N LEU A 104 3.49 1.96 -8.92
CA LEU A 104 3.58 0.89 -7.92
C LEU A 104 2.51 -0.18 -8.15
N ALA A 105 1.28 0.24 -8.46
CA ALA A 105 0.17 -0.68 -8.72
C ALA A 105 0.39 -1.50 -9.99
N GLU A 106 0.86 -0.86 -11.08
CA GLU A 106 1.16 -1.54 -12.35
C GLU A 106 2.23 -2.64 -12.18
N GLN A 107 3.22 -2.41 -11.32
CA GLN A 107 4.26 -3.42 -11.03
C GLN A 107 3.72 -4.61 -10.22
N VAL A 108 2.85 -4.36 -9.24
CA VAL A 108 2.23 -5.41 -8.43
C VAL A 108 1.31 -6.27 -9.31
N GLU A 109 0.51 -5.65 -10.17
CA GLU A 109 -0.39 -6.36 -11.08
C GLU A 109 0.39 -7.22 -12.08
N ARG A 110 1.46 -6.68 -12.67
CA ARG A 110 2.34 -7.46 -13.56
C ARG A 110 2.88 -8.71 -12.88
N ARG A 111 3.33 -8.58 -11.62
CA ARG A 111 3.89 -9.70 -10.86
C ARG A 111 2.84 -10.80 -10.62
N ARG A 112 1.62 -10.40 -10.23
CA ARG A 112 0.47 -11.30 -10.05
C ARG A 112 0.07 -12.02 -11.33
N LEU A 113 0.05 -11.32 -12.47
CA LEU A 113 -0.25 -11.91 -13.76
C LEU A 113 0.78 -12.99 -14.13
N ILE A 114 2.08 -12.70 -13.95
CA ILE A 114 3.14 -13.68 -14.19
C ILE A 114 2.98 -14.89 -13.27
N GLU A 115 2.77 -14.70 -11.97
CA GLU A 115 2.57 -15.77 -10.99
C GLU A 115 1.34 -16.63 -11.31
N THR A 116 0.27 -16.04 -11.86
CA THR A 116 -0.95 -16.76 -12.22
C THR A 116 -0.80 -17.56 -13.52
N ILE A 117 -0.06 -17.01 -14.49
CA ILE A 117 0.11 -17.60 -15.82
C ILE A 117 1.24 -18.65 -15.82
N GLN A 118 2.33 -18.44 -15.07
CA GLN A 118 3.53 -19.28 -15.05
C GLN A 118 3.22 -20.78 -14.79
N PRO A 119 2.39 -21.16 -13.79
CA PRO A 119 2.06 -22.57 -13.56
C PRO A 119 1.29 -23.20 -14.73
N ARG A 120 0.44 -22.41 -15.40
CA ARG A 120 -0.38 -22.87 -16.53
C ARG A 120 0.46 -23.06 -17.79
N MET A 121 1.47 -22.23 -18.01
CA MET A 121 2.40 -22.37 -19.14
C MET A 121 3.33 -23.58 -18.99
N GLY A 122 3.86 -23.85 -17.79
CA GLY A 122 4.63 -25.07 -17.51
C GLY A 122 3.82 -26.33 -17.77
N ALA A 123 2.56 -26.35 -17.32
CA ALA A 123 1.64 -27.48 -17.55
C ALA A 123 1.30 -27.72 -19.03
N VAL A 124 1.33 -26.68 -19.88
CA VAL A 124 1.11 -26.83 -21.33
C VAL A 124 2.35 -27.41 -22.01
N ALA A 125 3.55 -26.99 -21.60
CA ALA A 125 4.80 -27.60 -22.07
C ALA A 125 4.92 -29.07 -21.64
N ASP A 126 4.56 -29.40 -20.39
CA ASP A 126 4.54 -30.77 -19.89
C ASP A 126 3.52 -31.64 -20.63
N ARG A 127 2.30 -31.12 -20.91
CA ARG A 127 1.29 -31.86 -21.67
C ARG A 127 1.67 -32.08 -23.13
N ALA A 128 2.44 -31.18 -23.73
CA ALA A 128 2.99 -31.37 -25.06
C ALA A 128 4.11 -32.43 -25.05
N ALA A 129 4.98 -32.43 -24.03
CA ALA A 129 6.02 -33.44 -23.85
C ALA A 129 5.45 -34.84 -23.58
N VAL A 130 4.37 -34.96 -22.80
CA VAL A 130 3.67 -36.24 -22.56
C VAL A 130 3.03 -36.79 -23.84
N ARG A 131 2.54 -35.92 -24.73
CA ARG A 131 1.96 -36.33 -26.03
C ARG A 131 3.02 -36.68 -27.09
N LEU A 132 4.23 -36.16 -26.94
CA LEU A 132 5.38 -36.48 -27.78
C LEU A 132 6.24 -37.63 -27.22
N GLY A 133 5.79 -38.28 -26.14
CA GLY A 133 6.42 -39.49 -25.63
C GLY A 133 6.48 -40.57 -26.72
N PRO A 134 7.58 -41.35 -26.82
CA PRO A 134 7.77 -42.28 -27.93
C PRO A 134 6.67 -43.38 -27.90
N PRO A 135 6.25 -43.87 -29.08
CA PRO A 135 5.22 -44.90 -29.17
C PRO A 135 5.68 -46.19 -28.45
N PRO A 136 4.76 -46.92 -27.79
CA PRO A 136 5.08 -48.18 -27.15
C PRO A 136 5.28 -49.26 -28.22
N GLY A 137 6.53 -49.53 -28.58
CA GLY A 137 6.82 -50.59 -29.55
C GLY A 137 8.19 -50.53 -30.19
N SER A 138 9.26 -50.51 -29.40
CA SER A 138 10.54 -51.08 -29.85
C SER A 138 11.38 -51.43 -28.63
N MET A 139 11.21 -52.66 -28.15
CA MET A 139 12.19 -53.30 -27.28
C MET A 139 13.52 -53.38 -28.04
N LEU A 140 14.56 -52.67 -27.59
CA LEU A 140 15.94 -53.18 -27.58
C LEU A 140 16.71 -52.44 -26.48
N GLN A 141 17.28 -53.23 -25.57
CA GLN A 141 18.05 -52.82 -24.40
C GLN A 141 19.56 -52.70 -24.77
N PRO A 142 20.45 -52.40 -23.81
CA PRO A 142 21.22 -51.15 -23.74
C PRO A 142 22.66 -51.28 -24.25
N ALA A 143 23.29 -50.16 -24.61
CA ALA A 143 24.75 -50.05 -24.70
C ALA A 143 25.24 -48.99 -23.72
N VAL A 144 26.06 -49.45 -22.78
CA VAL A 144 26.84 -48.67 -21.82
C VAL A 144 27.83 -47.75 -22.54
N ALA A 145 27.93 -46.49 -22.09
CA ALA A 145 29.16 -45.71 -22.18
C ALA A 145 29.14 -44.61 -21.10
N ALA A 146 30.11 -44.71 -20.20
CA ALA A 146 30.38 -43.76 -19.14
C ALA A 146 30.91 -42.43 -19.70
N ALA A 147 30.51 -41.32 -19.08
CA ALA A 147 31.34 -40.11 -19.01
C ALA A 147 30.97 -39.34 -17.74
N ALA A 148 31.90 -39.36 -16.78
CA ALA A 148 31.86 -38.53 -15.59
C ALA A 148 31.94 -37.06 -15.99
N VAL A 149 31.04 -36.23 -15.47
CA VAL A 149 31.25 -34.79 -15.34
C VAL A 149 30.97 -34.42 -13.90
N THR A 150 32.05 -34.25 -13.15
CA THR A 150 32.07 -33.56 -11.86
C THR A 150 31.93 -32.07 -12.12
N THR A 151 30.78 -31.48 -11.82
CA THR A 151 30.67 -30.03 -11.61
C THR A 151 30.40 -29.78 -10.14
N SER A 152 31.49 -29.43 -9.46
CA SER A 152 31.55 -28.81 -8.15
C SER A 152 30.59 -27.62 -8.05
N ALA A 153 29.65 -27.69 -7.10
CA ALA A 153 28.88 -26.52 -6.65
C ALA A 153 29.76 -25.66 -5.73
N PRO A 154 29.79 -24.33 -5.89
CA PRO A 154 30.41 -23.47 -4.89
C PRO A 154 29.48 -23.36 -3.67
N ALA A 155 29.96 -23.86 -2.53
CA ALA A 155 29.34 -23.65 -1.23
C ALA A 155 29.70 -22.24 -0.72
N PHE A 156 28.70 -21.38 -0.54
CA PHE A 156 28.88 -20.13 0.20
C PHE A 156 28.91 -20.42 1.70
N PRO A 157 29.86 -19.85 2.47
CA PRO A 157 29.87 -20.00 3.92
C PRO A 157 28.69 -19.23 4.53
N ASN A 158 27.79 -19.95 5.19
CA ASN A 158 26.82 -19.37 6.11
C ASN A 158 27.56 -18.99 7.39
N THR A 159 27.95 -17.73 7.52
CA THR A 159 28.36 -17.16 8.81
C THR A 159 27.09 -16.66 9.52
N PRO A 160 26.75 -17.18 10.72
CA PRO A 160 25.69 -16.61 11.52
C PRO A 160 26.05 -15.18 11.91
N ARG A 161 25.15 -14.23 11.66
CA ARG A 161 25.28 -12.85 12.15
C ARG A 161 24.77 -12.84 13.59
N SER A 162 25.67 -12.73 14.56
CA SER A 162 25.28 -12.37 15.93
C SER A 162 24.74 -10.94 15.95
N PRO A 163 23.58 -10.67 16.56
CA PRO A 163 23.15 -9.31 16.84
C PRO A 163 24.10 -8.68 17.87
N VAL A 164 24.52 -7.46 17.58
CA VAL A 164 25.26 -6.62 18.53
C VAL A 164 24.27 -6.20 19.63
N GLU A 165 24.42 -6.75 20.83
CA GLU A 165 23.83 -6.19 22.04
C GLU A 165 24.55 -4.87 22.37
N PHE A 166 23.89 -3.75 22.08
CA PHE A 166 24.18 -2.51 22.78
C PHE A 166 23.34 -2.48 24.05
N ILE A 167 24.04 -2.65 25.17
CA ILE A 167 23.63 -2.27 26.52
C ILE A 167 23.46 -0.75 26.56
N THR A 168 22.37 -0.28 27.18
CA THR A 168 22.31 0.78 28.23
C THR A 168 20.84 1.21 28.32
N ASP A 169 20.08 0.78 29.32
CA ASP A 169 20.05 1.18 30.73
C ASP A 169 18.82 2.09 30.98
N GLN A 170 17.95 1.59 31.86
CA GLN A 170 17.15 2.32 32.86
C GLN A 170 16.38 3.59 32.42
N ILE A 171 15.05 3.51 32.49
CA ILE A 171 14.20 4.15 33.52
C ILE A 171 12.75 3.94 33.07
N SER A 172 12.12 2.90 33.63
CA SER A 172 10.67 2.83 33.72
C SER A 172 10.39 2.69 35.21
N GLN A 173 9.84 3.72 35.84
CA GLN A 173 8.74 3.62 36.82
C GLN A 173 8.21 5.03 37.15
N GLY A 174 6.92 5.22 36.84
CA GLY A 174 6.03 6.01 37.69
C GLY A 174 6.02 7.54 37.50
N LYS A 175 4.98 8.04 36.82
CA LYS A 175 3.99 9.03 37.34
C LYS A 175 3.24 9.68 36.19
N TYR A 176 2.11 9.08 35.80
CA TYR A 176 1.00 9.86 35.26
C TYR A 176 0.07 10.14 36.45
N VAL A 177 0.21 11.32 37.05
CA VAL A 177 -0.79 11.87 37.96
C VAL A 177 -1.43 13.05 37.25
N ALA A 178 -2.72 12.89 36.99
CA ALA A 178 -3.62 13.91 36.51
C ALA A 178 -3.58 15.15 37.41
N VAL A 179 -3.46 16.33 36.80
CA VAL A 179 -3.88 17.59 37.42
C VAL A 179 -4.61 18.42 36.37
N TYR A 180 -5.92 18.16 36.24
CA TYR A 180 -6.86 19.20 35.85
C TYR A 180 -7.54 19.68 37.13
N LYS A 181 -7.20 20.88 37.60
CA LYS A 181 -7.99 21.62 38.58
C LYS A 181 -8.15 23.07 38.15
N HIS A 182 -9.42 23.37 37.90
CA HIS A 182 -10.17 24.64 37.96
C HIS A 182 -9.42 25.98 37.95
N LYS A 183 -9.80 26.80 36.97
CA LYS A 183 -9.82 28.26 37.07
C LYS A 183 -11.29 28.72 37.08
N LEU A 184 -11.83 29.04 38.26
CA LEU A 184 -13.07 29.80 38.45
C LEU A 184 -13.01 30.50 39.83
N SER A 185 -13.43 31.78 39.87
CA SER A 185 -13.41 32.74 41.01
C SER A 185 -12.00 33.22 41.43
N ASP A 186 -11.68 34.51 41.56
CA ASP A 186 -12.48 35.61 42.11
C ASP A 186 -12.22 36.96 41.45
N SER A 187 -13.29 37.77 41.43
CA SER A 187 -13.44 39.21 41.76
C SER A 187 -12.30 40.19 41.47
#